data_AF-A0AAV5IYB5-F1
#
_entry.id   AF-A0AAV5IYB5-F1
#
_cell.length_a   1.000
_cell.length_b   1.000
_cell.length_c   1.000
_cell.angle_alpha   90.00
_cell.angle_beta   90.00
_cell.angle_gamma   90.00
#
_symmetry.space_group_name_H-M   'P 1'
#
loop_
_entity.id
_entity.type
_entity.pdbx_description
1 polymer ?
#
loop_
_entity_poly.entity_id
_entity_poly.type
_entity_poly.pdbx_seq_one_letter_code
_entity_poly.pdbx_strand_id
1 'polypeptide(L)'
;MFTPDYISAVTFEHLLAGSSTIAFTLSSVVYLVAGHPEVEQKLLAETDGFGPHDLVPTAHDLQHKFAYLDQGNIEGNRDRRLPSSEAPGVMAKDPKNFSEPDKFKPERFDPNCEEEKQRHPYAFIPFGIGPRACWPEIHPPGNKTLTDTCIPEIHISTLTQHGKTFGT
;
A
#
# COMPACT_ATOMS: atom_id res chain seq x y z
N MET A 1 17.76 26.98 18.73
CA MET A 1 17.80 25.63 19.34
C MET A 1 16.37 25.16 19.50
N PHE A 2 16.07 23.90 19.17
CA PHE A 2 14.73 23.34 19.27
C PHE A 2 14.24 23.39 20.72
N THR A 3 13.12 24.07 20.96
CA THR A 3 12.50 24.14 22.30
C THR A 3 11.74 22.84 22.58
N PRO A 4 11.57 22.45 23.85
CA PRO A 4 10.76 21.28 24.21
C PRO A 4 9.34 21.32 23.61
N ASP A 5 8.70 22.50 23.61
CA ASP A 5 7.38 22.69 23.03
C ASP A 5 7.37 22.46 21.51
N TYR A 6 8.41 22.91 20.81
CA TYR A 6 8.56 22.69 19.37
C TYR A 6 8.75 21.21 19.06
N ILE A 7 9.59 20.50 19.83
CA ILE A 7 9.81 19.06 19.68
C ILE A 7 8.48 18.32 19.91
N SER A 8 7.77 18.64 21.00
CA SER A 8 6.47 18.03 21.30
C SER A 8 5.46 18.25 20.18
N ALA A 9 5.35 19.48 19.66
CA ALA A 9 4.43 19.81 18.57
C ALA A 9 4.73 19.01 17.30
N VAL A 10 5.99 18.98 16.86
CA VAL A 10 6.40 18.25 15.65
C VAL A 10 6.22 16.74 15.81
N THR A 11 6.50 16.17 16.99
CA THR A 11 6.27 14.75 17.24
C THR A 11 4.79 14.39 17.18
N PHE A 12 3.92 15.25 17.72
CA PHE A 12 2.48 15.03 17.68
C PHE A 12 1.91 15.14 16.26
N GLU A 13 2.37 16.13 15.48
CA GLU A 13 2.02 16.27 14.06
C GLU A 13 2.43 15.02 13.26
N HIS A 14 3.65 14.51 13.47
CA HIS A 14 4.13 13.32 12.78
C HIS A 14 3.32 12.06 13.16
N LEU A 15 3.00 11.91 14.45
CA LEU A 15 2.18 10.81 14.95
C LEU A 15 0.77 10.85 14.36
N LEU A 16 0.12 12.02 14.34
CA LEU A 16 -1.22 12.18 13.77
C LEU A 16 -1.23 11.95 12.26
N ALA A 17 -0.27 12.52 11.54
CA ALA A 17 -0.14 12.37 10.10
C ALA A 17 0.09 10.91 9.70
N GLY A 18 0.96 10.19 10.43
CA GLY A 18 1.24 8.77 10.18
C GLY A 18 0.07 7.86 10.56
N SER A 19 -0.47 8.01 11.77
CA SER A 19 -1.50 7.08 12.29
C SER A 19 -2.79 7.10 11.46
N SER A 20 -3.30 8.29 11.13
CA SER A 20 -4.57 8.43 10.39
C SER A 20 -4.47 7.88 8.96
N THR A 21 -3.35 8.14 8.28
CA THR A 21 -3.13 7.68 6.91
C THR A 21 -2.88 6.18 6.84
N ILE A 22 -2.05 5.63 7.74
CA ILE A 22 -1.79 4.19 7.82
C ILE A 22 -3.06 3.42 8.14
N ALA A 23 -3.83 3.86 9.15
CA ALA A 23 -5.09 3.19 9.52
C ALA A 23 -6.06 3.15 8.34
N PHE A 24 -6.17 4.25 7.59
CA PHE A 24 -7.02 4.31 6.42
C PHE A 24 -6.52 3.39 5.29
N THR A 25 -5.23 3.44 4.98
CA THR A 25 -4.63 2.61 3.91
C THR A 25 -4.80 1.13 4.23
N LEU A 26 -4.46 0.70 5.45
CA LEU A 26 -4.65 -0.69 5.88
C LEU A 26 -6.12 -1.11 5.83
N SER A 27 -7.03 -0.27 6.34
CA SER A 27 -8.47 -0.57 6.27
C SER A 27 -8.96 -0.68 4.82
N SER A 28 -8.45 0.14 3.92
CA SER A 28 -8.83 0.12 2.50
C SER A 28 -8.30 -1.13 1.81
N VAL A 29 -7.02 -1.47 2.02
CA VAL A 29 -6.41 -2.67 1.47
C VAL A 29 -7.14 -3.92 1.96
N VAL A 30 -7.40 -4.04 3.27
CA VAL A 30 -8.14 -5.18 3.83
C VAL A 30 -9.55 -5.25 3.24
N TYR A 31 -10.25 -4.13 3.12
CA TYR A 31 -11.58 -4.08 2.51
C TYR A 31 -11.58 -4.51 1.04
N LEU A 32 -10.61 -4.02 0.26
CA LEU A 32 -10.48 -4.33 -1.16
C LEU A 32 -10.08 -5.79 -1.37
N VAL A 33 -9.15 -6.31 -0.59
CA VAL A 33 -8.75 -7.73 -0.63
C VAL A 33 -9.94 -8.63 -0.27
N ALA A 34 -10.71 -8.31 0.77
CA ALA A 34 -11.90 -9.09 1.14
C ALA A 34 -12.99 -9.09 0.04
N GLY A 35 -13.02 -8.07 -0.81
CA GLY A 35 -13.94 -8.00 -1.97
C GLY A 35 -13.45 -8.74 -3.22
N HIS A 36 -12.19 -9.19 -3.25
CA HIS A 36 -11.53 -9.79 -4.43
C HIS A 36 -10.83 -11.10 -4.03
N PRO A 37 -11.57 -12.22 -3.95
CA PRO A 37 -11.02 -13.51 -3.53
C PRO A 37 -9.80 -13.98 -4.34
N GLU A 38 -9.73 -13.60 -5.62
CA GLU A 38 -8.59 -13.89 -6.49
C GLU A 38 -7.30 -13.19 -6.06
N VAL A 39 -7.39 -11.99 -5.50
CA VAL A 39 -6.24 -11.24 -4.97
C VAL A 39 -5.85 -11.80 -3.61
N GLU A 40 -6.83 -12.11 -2.76
CA GLU A 40 -6.61 -12.75 -1.47
C GLU A 40 -5.83 -14.07 -1.63
N GLN A 41 -6.24 -14.93 -2.58
CA GLN A 41 -5.56 -16.20 -2.84
C GLN A 41 -4.11 -16.01 -3.27
N LYS A 42 -3.81 -15.00 -4.09
CA LYS A 42 -2.45 -14.70 -4.53
C LYS A 42 -1.58 -14.16 -3.40
N LEU A 43 -2.13 -13.29 -2.54
CA LEU A 43 -1.45 -12.79 -1.34
C LEU A 43 -1.16 -13.93 -0.35
N LEU A 44 -2.11 -14.84 -0.16
CA LEU A 44 -1.93 -16.02 0.66
C LEU A 44 -0.86 -16.94 0.08
N ALA A 45 -0.88 -17.20 -1.23
CA ALA A 45 0.14 -18.01 -1.90
C ALA A 45 1.55 -17.39 -1.77
N GLU A 46 1.68 -16.06 -1.87
CA GLU A 46 2.95 -15.36 -1.63
C GLU A 46 3.40 -15.50 -0.17
N THR A 47 2.48 -15.34 0.77
CA THR A 47 2.77 -15.45 2.21
C THR A 47 3.17 -16.87 2.61
N ASP A 48 2.42 -17.87 2.16
CA ASP A 48 2.70 -19.29 2.41
C ASP A 48 3.98 -19.76 1.69
N GLY A 49 4.36 -19.10 0.59
CA GLY A 49 5.59 -19.35 -0.15
C GLY A 49 6.86 -18.79 0.49
N PHE A 50 6.75 -17.92 1.50
CA PHE A 50 7.89 -17.25 2.13
C PHE A 50 8.80 -18.22 2.91
N GLY A 51 8.21 -19.16 3.65
CA GLY A 51 8.96 -20.05 4.53
C GLY A 51 8.08 -20.75 5.57
N PRO A 52 8.69 -21.46 6.54
CA PRO A 52 7.95 -22.11 7.62
C PRO A 52 7.15 -21.08 8.44
N HIS A 53 5.96 -21.45 8.90
CA HIS A 53 5.01 -20.54 9.57
C HIS A 53 5.55 -19.86 10.85
N ASP A 54 6.61 -20.40 11.45
CA ASP A 54 7.23 -19.83 12.65
C ASP A 54 8.32 -18.77 12.33
N LEU A 55 8.64 -18.56 11.06
CA LEU A 55 9.65 -17.59 10.64
C LEU A 55 9.02 -16.21 10.45
N VAL A 56 9.36 -15.28 11.33
CA VAL A 56 8.97 -13.87 11.19
C VAL A 56 9.82 -13.21 10.08
N PRO A 57 9.19 -12.61 9.05
CA PRO A 57 9.93 -11.90 8.01
C PRO A 57 10.74 -10.73 8.56
N THR A 58 11.97 -10.55 8.07
CA THR A 58 12.76 -9.35 8.37
C THR A 58 12.35 -8.19 7.45
N ALA A 59 12.76 -6.96 7.79
CA ALA A 59 12.51 -5.79 6.92
C ALA A 59 13.08 -5.98 5.50
N HIS A 60 14.25 -6.60 5.37
CA HIS A 60 14.85 -6.92 4.08
C HIS A 60 14.03 -7.97 3.31
N ASP A 61 13.44 -8.94 4.01
CA ASP A 61 12.56 -9.92 3.37
C ASP A 61 11.30 -9.27 2.82
N LEU A 62 10.67 -8.36 3.58
CA LEU A 62 9.48 -7.63 3.16
C LEU A 62 9.71 -6.85 1.85
N GLN A 63 10.88 -6.23 1.69
CA GLN A 63 11.23 -5.44 0.50
C GLN A 63 11.47 -6.27 -0.76
N HIS A 64 11.87 -7.53 -0.64
CA HIS A 64 12.40 -8.32 -1.77
C HIS A 64 11.62 -9.60 -2.06
N LYS A 65 10.83 -10.09 -1.10
CA LYS A 65 10.10 -11.36 -1.22
C LYS A 65 8.58 -11.22 -1.24
N PHE A 66 8.05 -10.03 -0.93
CA PHE A 66 6.62 -9.75 -0.89
C PHE A 66 6.20 -8.72 -1.95
N ALA A 67 6.56 -9.00 -3.21
CA ALA A 67 6.34 -8.08 -4.32
C ALA A 67 4.84 -7.87 -4.61
N TYR A 68 4.02 -8.92 -4.48
CA TYR A 68 2.58 -8.86 -4.71
C TYR A 68 1.85 -8.13 -3.58
N LEU A 69 2.28 -8.31 -2.33
CA LEU A 69 1.82 -7.51 -1.19
C LEU A 69 2.04 -6.01 -1.43
N ASP A 70 3.20 -5.65 -1.95
CA ASP A 70 3.51 -4.26 -2.29
C ASP A 70 2.64 -3.73 -3.44
N GLN A 71 2.45 -4.53 -4.49
CA GLN A 71 1.52 -4.20 -5.56
C GLN A 71 0.08 -3.98 -5.04
N GLY A 72 -0.39 -4.82 -4.11
CA GLY A 72 -1.69 -4.70 -3.48
C GLY A 72 -1.82 -3.43 -2.64
N ASN A 73 -0.76 -3.05 -1.92
CA ASN A 73 -0.71 -1.79 -1.17
C ASN A 73 -0.76 -0.59 -2.11
N ILE A 74 0.03 -0.61 -3.20
CA ILE A 74 0.08 0.48 -4.17
C ILE A 74 -1.30 0.65 -4.85
N GLU A 75 -1.92 -0.44 -5.30
CA GLU A 75 -3.26 -0.41 -5.88
C GLU A 75 -4.34 0.00 -4.86
N GLY A 76 -4.22 -0.39 -3.59
CA GLY A 76 -5.15 0.04 -2.55
C GLY A 76 -5.11 1.55 -2.30
N ASN A 77 -3.91 2.15 -2.37
CA ASN A 77 -3.75 3.61 -2.29
C ASN A 77 -4.28 4.32 -3.55
N ARG A 78 -4.26 3.64 -4.70
CA ARG A 78 -4.80 4.14 -5.96
C ARG A 78 -6.33 4.10 -5.98
N ASP A 79 -6.93 2.97 -5.63
CA ASP A 79 -8.38 2.76 -5.69
C ASP A 79 -9.14 3.49 -4.57
N ARG A 80 -8.40 4.03 -3.59
CA ARG A 80 -8.88 4.85 -2.50
C ARG A 80 -10.06 5.73 -2.96
N ARG A 81 -11.28 5.31 -2.59
CA ARG A 81 -12.52 6.08 -2.82
C ARG A 81 -12.55 7.26 -1.85
N LEU A 82 -11.57 8.14 -1.98
CA LEU A 82 -11.63 9.44 -1.35
C LEU A 82 -12.79 10.23 -1.98
N PRO A 83 -13.50 11.06 -1.19
CA PRO A 83 -14.38 12.06 -1.77
C PRO A 83 -13.58 12.88 -2.79
N SER A 84 -14.21 13.22 -3.91
CA SER A 84 -13.63 13.86 -5.10
C SER A 84 -12.94 15.22 -4.86
N SER A 85 -12.84 15.68 -3.61
CA SER A 85 -12.18 16.92 -3.19
C SER A 85 -10.67 16.80 -2.97
N GLU A 86 -10.09 15.59 -2.94
CA GLU A 86 -8.65 15.40 -2.84
C GLU A 86 -8.02 15.16 -4.23
N ALA A 87 -7.33 16.19 -4.74
CA ALA A 87 -6.76 16.24 -6.10
C ALA A 87 -5.88 15.04 -6.54
N PRO A 88 -5.11 14.36 -5.67
CA PRO A 88 -4.34 13.18 -6.08
C PRO A 88 -5.21 12.02 -6.58
N GLY A 89 -6.45 11.90 -6.09
CA GLY A 89 -7.38 10.83 -6.47
C GLY A 89 -7.94 10.95 -7.90
N VAL A 90 -7.86 12.14 -8.52
CA VAL A 90 -8.39 12.37 -9.88
C VAL A 90 -7.47 11.79 -10.95
N MET A 91 -6.16 11.97 -10.82
CA MET A 91 -5.17 11.43 -11.77
C MET A 91 -5.08 9.90 -11.67
N ALA A 92 -5.23 9.36 -10.46
CA ALA A 92 -5.30 7.93 -10.18
C ALA A 92 -6.49 7.22 -10.87
N LYS A 93 -7.50 7.97 -11.31
CA LYS A 93 -8.69 7.43 -11.99
C LYS A 93 -8.79 7.84 -13.46
N ASP A 94 -7.79 8.52 -14.00
CA ASP A 94 -7.79 8.90 -15.42
C ASP A 94 -7.69 7.64 -16.29
N PRO A 95 -8.71 7.34 -17.13
CA PRO A 95 -8.69 6.19 -18.02
C PRO A 95 -7.53 6.21 -19.03
N LYS A 96 -6.92 7.39 -19.27
CA LYS A 96 -5.74 7.53 -20.14
C LYS A 96 -4.49 6.88 -19.56
N ASN A 97 -4.38 6.84 -18.23
CA ASN A 97 -3.23 6.28 -17.54
C ASN A 97 -3.53 4.93 -16.87
N PHE A 98 -4.78 4.66 -16.54
CA PHE A 98 -5.21 3.43 -15.87
C PHE A 98 -6.34 2.75 -16.65
N SER A 99 -6.05 1.59 -17.24
CA SER A 99 -7.08 0.79 -17.89
C SER A 99 -8.02 0.20 -16.83
N GLU A 100 -9.34 0.30 -17.07
CA GLU A 100 -10.37 -0.18 -16.13
C GLU A 100 -10.20 0.41 -14.71
N PRO A 101 -10.34 1.75 -14.54
CA PRO A 101 -9.93 2.43 -13.32
C PRO A 101 -10.72 2.01 -12.07
N ASP A 102 -11.93 1.47 -12.23
CA ASP A 102 -12.79 1.01 -11.12
C ASP A 102 -12.50 -0.43 -10.66
N LYS A 103 -11.57 -1.14 -11.32
CA LYS A 103 -11.18 -2.49 -10.93
C LYS A 103 -9.90 -2.46 -10.11
N PHE A 104 -9.92 -3.16 -8.98
CA PHE A 104 -8.76 -3.43 -8.16
C PHE A 104 -7.89 -4.50 -8.83
N LYS A 105 -6.76 -4.09 -9.42
CA LYS A 105 -5.84 -4.96 -10.17
C LYS A 105 -4.39 -4.69 -9.71
N PRO A 106 -3.89 -5.33 -8.63
CA PRO A 106 -2.53 -5.15 -8.14
C PRO A 106 -1.44 -5.33 -9.21
N GLU A 107 -1.67 -6.25 -10.16
CA GLU A 107 -0.72 -6.63 -11.21
C GLU A 107 -0.29 -5.48 -12.13
N ARG A 108 -1.04 -4.38 -12.15
CA ARG A 108 -0.69 -3.17 -12.93
C ARG A 108 0.54 -2.42 -12.40
N PHE A 109 0.96 -2.73 -11.18
CA PHE A 109 2.16 -2.18 -10.53
C PHE A 109 3.33 -3.16 -10.53
N ASP A 110 3.22 -4.28 -11.25
CA ASP A 110 4.36 -5.14 -11.51
C ASP A 110 5.38 -4.39 -12.39
N PRO A 111 6.65 -4.23 -11.95
CA PRO A 111 7.70 -3.57 -12.75
C PRO A 111 7.91 -4.18 -14.14
N ASN A 112 7.52 -5.45 -14.32
CA ASN A 112 7.67 -6.18 -15.58
C ASN A 112 6.49 -5.99 -16.53
N CYS A 113 5.34 -5.48 -16.05
CA CYS A 113 4.16 -5.33 -16.88
C CYS A 113 4.27 -4.12 -17.81
N GLU A 114 3.66 -4.22 -18.99
CA GLU A 114 3.71 -3.15 -19.99
C GLU A 114 2.90 -1.92 -19.56
N GLU A 115 1.89 -2.10 -18.69
CA GLU A 115 1.06 -1.01 -18.19
C GLU A 115 1.82 -0.07 -17.25
N GLU A 116 2.69 -0.58 -16.37
CA GLU A 116 3.60 0.24 -15.55
C GLU A 116 4.59 1.00 -16.43
N LYS A 117 5.20 0.35 -17.42
CA LYS A 117 6.22 0.97 -18.29
C LYS A 117 5.68 2.10 -19.15
N GLN A 118 4.41 2.01 -19.56
CA GLN A 118 3.75 3.02 -20.39
C GLN A 118 3.14 4.16 -19.57
N ARG A 119 2.96 3.96 -18.26
CA ARG A 119 2.37 4.96 -17.38
C ARG A 119 3.30 6.16 -17.21
N HIS A 120 2.73 7.35 -17.31
CA HIS A 120 3.48 8.58 -17.08
C HIS A 120 3.94 8.65 -15.60
N PRO A 121 5.21 9.02 -15.30
CA PRO A 121 5.74 9.04 -13.93
C PRO A 121 4.95 9.89 -12.94
N TYR A 122 4.25 10.91 -13.44
CA TYR A 122 3.42 11.82 -12.63
C TYR A 122 1.92 11.45 -12.62
N ALA A 123 1.54 10.31 -13.21
CA ALA A 123 0.15 9.84 -13.21
C ALA A 123 -0.28 9.31 -11.84
N PHE A 124 0.66 8.93 -10.99
CA PHE A 124 0.42 8.38 -9.67
C PHE A 124 1.42 8.95 -8.66
N ILE A 125 0.96 9.89 -7.84
CA ILE A 125 1.78 10.58 -6.82
C ILE A 125 1.07 10.54 -5.46
N PRO A 126 0.88 9.35 -4.86
CA PRO A 126 0.09 9.20 -3.62
C PRO A 126 0.71 9.93 -2.42
N PHE A 127 2.01 10.20 -2.46
CA PHE A 127 2.75 10.90 -1.41
C PHE A 127 3.11 12.36 -1.75
N GLY A 128 2.65 12.85 -2.91
CA GLY A 128 2.96 14.17 -3.41
C GLY A 128 4.20 14.17 -4.31
N ILE A 129 4.78 15.35 -4.54
CA ILE A 129 6.08 15.52 -5.19
C ILE A 129 6.64 16.90 -4.82
N GLY A 130 7.97 17.03 -4.77
CA GLY A 130 8.65 18.30 -4.48
C GLY A 130 8.78 18.62 -2.98
N PRO A 131 8.98 19.88 -2.59
CA PRO A 131 9.37 20.26 -1.22
C PRO A 131 8.27 20.04 -0.16
N ARG A 132 7.06 19.68 -0.61
CA ARG A 132 5.91 19.36 0.25
C ARG A 132 5.50 17.89 0.12
N ALA A 133 6.31 17.07 -0.56
CA ALA A 133 6.12 15.62 -0.57
C ALA A 133 6.17 15.06 0.86
N CYS A 134 5.45 13.97 1.07
CA CYS A 134 5.47 13.25 2.31
C CYS A 134 6.91 12.81 2.60
N TRP A 135 7.33 12.87 3.87
CA TRP A 135 8.70 12.52 4.27
C TRP A 135 9.19 11.15 3.72
N PRO A 136 8.38 10.08 3.71
CA PRO A 136 8.81 8.78 3.20
C PRO A 136 9.26 8.80 1.74
N GLU A 137 8.80 9.77 0.95
CA GLU A 137 9.09 9.90 -0.49
C GLU A 137 10.49 10.45 -0.80
N ILE A 138 11.28 10.88 0.18
CA ILE A 138 12.62 11.47 -0.05
C ILE A 138 13.67 10.40 -0.46
N HIS A 139 13.25 9.24 -0.99
CA HIS A 139 14.12 8.22 -1.56
C HIS A 139 13.89 8.08 -3.07
N PRO A 140 14.94 7.79 -3.84
CA PRO A 140 14.88 7.79 -5.29
C PRO A 140 13.79 6.82 -5.83
N PRO A 141 13.12 7.20 -6.93
CA PRO A 141 12.12 6.35 -7.57
C PRO A 141 12.80 5.05 -8.00
N GLY A 142 12.41 3.93 -7.40
CA GLY A 142 12.93 2.61 -7.73
C GLY A 142 13.49 1.81 -6.57
N ASN A 143 13.49 2.31 -5.32
CA ASN A 143 14.02 1.51 -4.21
C ASN A 143 13.27 1.58 -2.87
N LYS A 144 12.00 1.98 -2.83
CA LYS A 144 11.19 1.88 -1.61
C LYS A 144 9.75 1.50 -1.86
N THR A 145 9.38 0.39 -1.26
CA THR A 145 8.06 -0.18 -1.19
C THR A 145 7.29 0.43 -0.01
N LEU A 146 5.96 0.53 -0.12
CA LEU A 146 5.08 1.04 0.94
C LEU A 146 5.20 0.22 2.24
N THR A 147 5.70 -1.02 2.15
CA THR A 147 6.02 -1.91 3.27
C THR A 147 6.94 -1.28 4.32
N ASP A 148 7.87 -0.39 3.94
CA ASP A 148 8.83 0.23 4.86
C ASP A 148 8.21 1.22 5.86
N THR A 149 7.04 1.76 5.55
CA THR A 149 6.41 2.83 6.34
C THR A 149 5.09 2.41 6.97
N CYS A 150 4.41 1.41 6.40
CA CYS A 150 3.00 1.14 6.71
C CYS A 150 2.72 -0.20 7.40
N ILE A 151 3.73 -1.05 7.68
CA ILE A 151 3.52 -2.31 8.39
C ILE A 151 4.16 -2.25 9.79
N PRO A 152 3.45 -1.73 10.80
CA PRO A 152 3.65 -2.24 12.15
C PRO A 152 2.97 -3.63 12.19
N GLU A 153 3.78 -4.69 12.20
CA GLU A 153 3.37 -6.08 12.47
C GLU A 153 1.93 -6.45 12.05
N ILE A 154 1.70 -6.67 10.75
CA ILE A 154 0.49 -7.39 10.34
C ILE A 154 0.72 -8.86 10.69
N HIS A 155 0.16 -9.29 11.82
CA HIS A 155 0.00 -10.71 12.13
C HIS A 155 -1.06 -11.26 11.16
N ILE A 156 -0.63 -11.81 10.02
CA ILE A 156 -1.51 -12.49 9.05
C ILE A 156 -1.97 -13.80 9.69
N SER A 157 -2.93 -13.73 10.61
CA SER A 157 -3.50 -14.91 11.29
C SER A 157 -5.01 -15.03 11.11
N THR A 158 -5.64 -14.00 10.56
CA THR A 158 -7.11 -13.92 10.43
C THR A 158 -7.63 -14.46 9.10
N LEU A 159 -6.81 -14.52 8.04
CA LEU A 159 -7.23 -15.05 6.73
C LEU A 159 -7.33 -16.58 6.72
N THR A 160 -6.55 -17.29 7.53
CA THR A 160 -6.56 -18.77 7.55
C THR A 160 -7.79 -19.36 8.25
N GLN A 161 -8.53 -18.59 9.05
CA GLN A 161 -9.64 -19.12 9.87
C GLN A 161 -11.03 -19.03 9.21
N HIS A 162 -11.20 -18.21 8.16
CA HIS A 162 -12.51 -18.03 7.52
C HIS A 162 -12.81 -19.02 6.38
N GLY A 163 -11.84 -19.82 5.94
CA GLY A 163 -12.06 -20.87 4.93
C GLY A 163 -12.81 -22.12 5.41
N LYS A 164 -13.31 -22.18 6.65
CA LYS A 164 -13.94 -23.39 7.23
C LYS A 164 -15.39 -23.27 7.71
N THR A 165 -16.07 -22.13 7.61
CA THR A 165 -17.45 -22.03 8.13
C THR A 165 -18.39 -21.16 7.29
N PHE A 166 -18.68 -21.57 6.05
CA PHE A 166 -19.98 -21.27 5.42
C PHE A 166 -20.40 -22.47 4.56
N GLY A 167 -20.88 -23.49 5.25
CA GLY A 167 -21.40 -24.72 4.67
C GLY A 167 -22.24 -25.42 5.71
N THR A 168 -23.49 -24.97 5.87
CA THR A 168 -24.64 -25.76 6.36
C THR A 168 -25.92 -25.01 6.06
#